data_AF-A0A2U9NLS4-F1
#
_entry.id   AF-A0A2U9NLS4-F1
#
_cell.length_a   1.000
_cell.length_b   1.000
_cell.length_c   1.000
_cell.angle_alpha   90.00
_cell.angle_beta   90.00
_cell.angle_gamma   90.00
#
_symmetry.space_group_name_H-M   'P 1'
#
loop_
_entity.id
_entity.type
_entity.pdbx_description
1 polymer ?
#
loop_
_entity_poly.entity_id
_entity_poly.type
_entity_poly.pdbx_seq_one_letter_code
_entity_poly.pdbx_strand_id
1 'polypeptide(L)'
;MATADYDFGTRLFSSVDNFFDGLQKSDIESVTSDWDHLVQDIVECHNAGTLNSETSSLAVGLSESMQVLCDTFMNLEVKSDEIATDFPILAALPLEEERTSSRSPSPSRATRSPSPSSQL
;
A
#
# COMPACT_ATOMS: atom_id res chain seq x y z
N MET A 1 24.96 30.89 -10.80
CA MET A 1 25.27 29.66 -10.04
C MET A 1 24.18 29.28 -9.02
N ALA A 2 23.13 30.09 -8.81
CA ALA A 2 22.04 29.79 -7.85
C ALA A 2 20.85 28.97 -8.42
N THR A 3 20.79 28.75 -9.73
CA THR A 3 19.62 28.14 -10.38
C THR A 3 19.62 26.62 -10.35
N ALA A 4 20.80 25.98 -10.42
CA ALA A 4 20.92 24.52 -10.37
C ALA A 4 20.70 23.96 -8.96
N ASP A 5 21.14 24.70 -7.92
CA ASP A 5 20.92 24.28 -6.52
C ASP A 5 19.46 24.26 -6.11
N TYR A 6 18.73 25.32 -6.47
CA TYR A 6 17.31 25.42 -6.18
C TYR A 6 16.52 24.30 -6.88
N ASP A 7 16.96 23.92 -8.08
CA ASP A 7 16.40 22.81 -8.83
C ASP A 7 16.62 21.47 -8.11
N PHE A 8 17.84 21.18 -7.65
CA PHE A 8 18.11 19.94 -6.90
C PHE A 8 17.37 19.84 -5.59
N GLY A 9 17.30 20.91 -4.79
CA GLY A 9 16.51 20.92 -3.56
C GLY A 9 15.04 20.60 -3.84
N THR A 10 14.46 21.21 -4.88
CA THR A 10 13.06 20.96 -5.26
C THR A 10 12.86 19.51 -5.74
N ARG A 11 13.78 18.97 -6.55
CA ARG A 11 13.73 17.58 -7.02
C ARG A 11 13.88 16.58 -5.87
N LEU A 12 14.77 16.85 -4.91
CA LEU A 12 14.94 16.05 -3.69
C LEU A 12 13.64 16.02 -2.87
N PHE A 13 13.00 17.16 -2.61
CA PHE A 13 11.73 17.16 -1.90
C PHE A 13 10.62 16.45 -2.69
N SER A 14 10.50 16.72 -3.99
CA SER A 14 9.50 16.07 -4.85
C SER A 14 9.69 14.55 -4.93
N SER A 15 10.91 14.03 -4.77
CA SER A 15 11.15 12.59 -4.77
C SER A 15 10.49 11.87 -3.58
N VAL A 16 10.30 12.57 -2.45
CA VAL A 16 9.57 12.03 -1.29
C VAL A 16 8.08 11.95 -1.61
N ASP A 17 7.51 12.99 -2.22
CA ASP A 17 6.11 12.98 -2.66
C ASP A 17 5.87 11.88 -3.70
N ASN A 18 6.77 11.74 -4.67
CA ASN A 18 6.73 10.68 -5.68
C ASN A 18 6.83 9.29 -5.04
N PHE A 19 7.64 9.12 -3.99
CA PHE A 19 7.72 7.86 -3.27
C PHE A 19 6.38 7.47 -2.63
N PHE A 20 5.71 8.40 -1.94
CA PHE A 20 4.40 8.10 -1.35
C PHE A 20 3.30 7.88 -2.40
N ASP A 21 3.32 8.65 -3.50
CA ASP A 21 2.41 8.44 -4.63
C ASP A 21 2.64 7.08 -5.32
N GLY A 22 3.90 6.69 -5.50
CA GLY A 22 4.27 5.39 -6.04
C GLY A 22 3.89 4.24 -5.10
N LEU A 23 4.04 4.40 -3.78
CA LEU A 23 3.51 3.45 -2.80
C LEU A 23 1.99 3.28 -2.94
N GLN A 24 1.25 4.40 -3.06
CA GLN A 24 -0.21 4.36 -3.24
C GLN A 24 -0.61 3.66 -4.56
N LYS A 25 0.16 3.85 -5.62
CA LYS A 25 -0.07 3.27 -6.94
C LYS A 25 0.51 1.86 -7.11
N SER A 26 1.28 1.38 -6.14
CA SER A 26 2.11 0.17 -6.25
C SER A 26 3.11 0.21 -7.41
N ASP A 27 3.57 1.39 -7.78
CA ASP A 27 4.54 1.63 -8.86
C ASP A 27 5.91 1.99 -8.27
N ILE A 28 6.57 1.00 -7.67
CA ILE A 28 7.87 1.17 -7.01
C ILE A 28 9.02 1.22 -8.02
N GLU A 29 8.85 0.58 -9.17
CA GLU A 29 9.87 0.56 -10.22
C GLU A 29 10.12 1.97 -10.77
N SER A 30 9.04 2.72 -11.05
CA SER A 30 9.14 4.12 -11.48
C SER A 30 9.81 4.99 -10.42
N VAL A 31 9.40 4.86 -9.16
CA VAL A 31 10.02 5.61 -8.03
C VAL A 31 11.50 5.31 -7.89
N THR A 32 11.90 4.05 -8.01
CA THR A 32 13.30 3.63 -7.86
C THR A 32 14.14 4.18 -9.02
N SER A 33 13.60 4.12 -10.25
CA SER A 33 14.28 4.68 -11.43
C SER A 33 14.47 6.19 -11.35
N ASP A 34 13.44 6.93 -10.90
CA ASP A 34 13.51 8.38 -10.72
C ASP A 34 14.53 8.75 -9.64
N TRP A 35 14.57 7.99 -8.55
CA TRP A 35 15.55 8.17 -7.48
C TRP A 35 16.99 7.92 -7.96
N ASP A 36 17.22 6.84 -8.70
CA ASP A 36 18.55 6.52 -9.24
C ASP A 36 19.07 7.61 -10.17
N HIS A 37 18.21 8.15 -11.04
CA HIS A 37 18.56 9.28 -11.89
C HIS A 37 18.90 10.54 -11.09
N LEU A 38 18.13 10.84 -10.04
CA LEU A 38 18.42 11.97 -9.17
C LEU A 38 19.76 11.81 -8.44
N VAL A 39 20.04 10.62 -7.91
CA VAL A 39 21.31 10.32 -7.25
C VAL A 39 22.48 10.45 -8.23
N GLN A 40 22.33 9.94 -9.46
CA GLN A 40 23.34 10.06 -10.49
C GLN A 40 23.65 11.54 -10.79
N ASP A 41 22.63 12.37 -11.02
CA ASP A 41 22.82 13.80 -11.29
C ASP A 41 23.55 14.52 -10.16
N ILE A 42 23.22 14.18 -8.91
CA ILE A 42 23.85 14.76 -7.71
C ILE A 42 25.31 14.33 -7.63
N VAL A 43 25.63 13.05 -7.86
CA VAL A 43 27.00 12.52 -7.85
C VAL A 43 27.84 13.16 -8.96
N GLU A 44 27.28 13.32 -10.16
CA GLU A 44 27.94 13.98 -11.28
C GLU A 44 28.25 15.45 -10.95
N CYS A 45 27.30 16.18 -10.37
CA CYS A 45 27.50 17.57 -9.95
C CYS A 45 28.50 17.71 -8.79
N HIS A 46 28.50 16.76 -7.85
CA HIS A 46 29.47 16.70 -6.78
C HIS A 46 30.90 16.49 -7.34
N ASN A 47 31.06 15.53 -8.25
CA ASN A 47 32.35 15.24 -8.89
C ASN A 47 32.85 16.40 -9.77
N ALA A 48 31.92 17.15 -10.37
CA ALA A 48 32.23 18.38 -11.12
C ALA A 48 32.56 19.58 -10.22
N GLY A 49 32.37 19.48 -8.90
CA GLY A 49 32.56 20.58 -7.95
C GLY A 49 31.53 21.70 -8.11
N THR A 50 30.38 21.41 -8.72
CA THR A 50 29.30 22.38 -8.97
C THR A 50 28.15 22.26 -7.97
N LEU A 51 28.12 21.18 -7.18
CA LEU A 51 27.14 20.97 -6.11
C LEU A 51 27.54 21.78 -4.86
N ASN A 52 26.59 22.51 -4.27
CA ASN A 52 26.87 23.19 -3.02
C ASN A 52 26.91 22.19 -1.84
N SER A 53 27.43 22.65 -0.70
CA SER A 53 27.47 21.85 0.53
C SER A 53 26.09 21.62 1.17
N GLU A 54 25.14 22.52 0.99
CA GLU A 54 23.81 22.45 1.61
C GLU A 54 22.94 21.37 0.96
N THR A 55 22.77 21.42 -0.36
CA THR A 55 22.18 20.42 -1.25
C THR A 55 22.87 19.07 -1.09
N SER A 56 24.20 19.02 -0.96
CA SER A 56 24.90 17.77 -0.66
C SER A 56 24.49 17.19 0.69
N SER A 57 24.42 18.03 1.74
CA SER A 57 23.97 17.60 3.07
C SER A 57 22.50 17.16 3.06
N LEU A 58 21.66 17.85 2.30
CA LEU A 58 20.25 17.52 2.12
C LEU A 58 20.09 16.17 1.43
N ALA A 59 20.82 15.93 0.34
CA ALA A 59 20.79 14.67 -0.39
C ALA A 59 21.15 13.47 0.50
N VAL A 60 22.20 13.61 1.33
CA VAL A 60 22.60 12.59 2.29
C VAL A 60 21.50 12.35 3.33
N GLY A 61 21.00 13.41 3.98
CA GLY A 61 19.96 13.27 5.01
C GLY A 61 18.64 12.72 4.45
N LEU A 62 18.27 13.08 3.22
CA LEU A 62 17.10 12.53 2.54
C LEU A 62 17.28 11.05 2.24
N SER A 63 18.46 10.64 1.80
CA SER A 63 18.79 9.23 1.53
C SER A 63 18.70 8.38 2.81
N GLU A 64 19.24 8.87 3.92
CA GLU A 64 19.12 8.21 5.23
C GLU A 64 17.65 8.10 5.67
N SER A 65 16.86 9.16 5.46
CA SER A 65 15.43 9.16 5.78
C SER A 65 14.65 8.16 4.94
N MET A 66 14.95 8.07 3.64
CA MET A 66 14.30 7.12 2.73
C MET A 66 14.64 5.67 3.10
N GLN A 67 15.89 5.41 3.49
CA GLN A 67 16.29 4.10 4.01
C GLN A 67 15.48 3.71 5.25
N VAL A 68 15.34 4.61 6.22
CA VAL A 68 14.54 4.36 7.43
C VAL A 68 13.08 4.08 7.10
N LEU A 69 12.50 4.78 6.13
CA LEU A 69 11.14 4.53 5.65
C LEU A 69 11.01 3.12 5.06
N CYS A 70 11.91 2.76 4.13
CA CYS A 70 11.93 1.42 3.53
C CYS A 70 12.09 0.34 4.59
N ASP A 71 13.05 0.47 5.51
CA ASP A 71 13.25 -0.48 6.62
C ASP A 71 12.01 -0.60 7.49
N THR A 72 11.31 0.52 7.75
CA THR A 72 10.07 0.51 8.53
C THR A 72 8.96 -0.23 7.80
N PHE A 73 8.78 0.00 6.49
CA PHE A 73 7.77 -0.70 5.70
C PHE A 73 8.06 -2.20 5.59
N MET A 74 9.31 -2.60 5.33
CA MET A 74 9.71 -4.01 5.31
C MET A 74 9.47 -4.69 6.67
N ASN A 75 9.76 -4.00 7.78
CA ASN A 75 9.50 -4.53 9.12
C ASN A 75 7.99 -4.62 9.44
N LEU A 76 7.16 -3.76 8.85
CA LEU A 76 5.70 -3.85 8.97
C LEU A 76 5.14 -5.03 8.15
N GLU A 77 5.66 -5.28 6.95
CA GLU A 77 5.32 -6.43 6.12
C GLU A 77 5.56 -7.74 6.89
N VAL A 78 6.74 -7.90 7.51
CA VAL A 78 7.09 -9.07 8.34
C VAL A 78 6.09 -9.27 9.49
N LYS A 79 5.68 -8.19 10.16
CA LYS A 79 4.68 -8.27 11.23
C LYS A 79 3.29 -8.63 10.71
N SER A 80 2.94 -8.17 9.52
CA SER A 80 1.65 -8.49 8.90
C SER A 80 1.56 -9.98 8.54
N ASP A 81 2.67 -10.56 8.06
CA ASP A 81 2.77 -11.99 7.79
C ASP A 81 2.67 -12.82 9.08
N GLU A 82 3.32 -12.40 10.17
CA GLU A 82 3.19 -13.04 11.48
C GLU A 82 1.72 -13.04 11.94
N ILE A 83 1.05 -11.88 11.87
CA ILE A 83 -0.37 -11.77 12.23
C ILE A 83 -1.26 -12.60 11.30
N ALA A 84 -0.96 -12.68 10.00
CA ALA A 84 -1.69 -13.51 9.05
C ALA A 84 -1.55 -15.01 9.35
N THR A 85 -0.39 -15.45 9.82
CA THR A 85 -0.19 -16.84 10.29
C THR A 85 -0.93 -17.13 11.60
N ASP A 86 -1.04 -16.15 12.49
CA ASP A 86 -1.77 -16.26 13.76
C ASP A 86 -3.30 -16.17 13.57
N PHE A 87 -3.77 -15.50 12.52
CA PHE A 87 -5.19 -15.30 12.22
C PHE A 87 -5.55 -15.70 10.78
N PRO A 88 -5.53 -17.00 10.45
CA PRO A 88 -5.87 -17.50 9.10
C PRO A 88 -7.29 -17.15 8.65
N ILE A 89 -8.18 -16.75 9.56
CA ILE A 89 -9.55 -16.30 9.26
C ILE A 89 -9.56 -14.97 8.48
N LEU A 90 -8.57 -14.08 8.67
CA LEU A 90 -8.49 -12.81 7.93
C LEU A 90 -7.98 -13.00 6.50
N ALA A 91 -7.10 -13.97 6.26
CA ALA A 91 -6.65 -14.34 4.91
C ALA A 91 -7.72 -15.14 4.14
N ALA A 92 -8.67 -15.75 4.85
CA ALA A 92 -9.77 -16.54 4.28
C ALA A 92 -11.11 -15.80 4.36
N LEU A 93 -11.17 -14.51 3.96
CA LEU A 93 -12.47 -13.93 3.63
C LEU A 93 -13.01 -14.69 2.40
N PRO A 94 -14.15 -15.40 2.51
CA PRO A 94 -14.81 -15.91 1.33
C PRO A 94 -15.19 -14.68 0.51
N LEU A 95 -14.76 -14.65 -0.75
CA LEU A 95 -15.52 -13.95 -1.77
C LEU A 95 -16.92 -14.56 -1.64
N GLU A 96 -17.85 -13.84 -1.00
CA GLU A 96 -19.27 -14.20 -0.97
C GLU A 96 -19.71 -14.15 -2.43
N GLU A 97 -19.51 -15.28 -3.11
CA GLU A 97 -20.15 -15.63 -4.35
C GLU A 97 -21.63 -15.38 -4.13
N GLU A 98 -22.10 -14.36 -4.83
CA GLU A 98 -23.47 -13.96 -5.06
C GLU A 98 -24.45 -15.13 -5.02
N ARG A 99 -24.88 -15.54 -3.83
CA ARG A 99 -26.05 -16.40 -3.65
C ARG A 99 -27.27 -15.51 -3.66
N THR A 100 -27.66 -15.12 -4.86
CA THR A 100 -29.06 -14.77 -5.15
C THR A 100 -29.91 -16.02 -4.98
N SER A 101 -30.29 -16.33 -3.74
CA SER A 101 -31.45 -17.19 -3.47
C SER A 101 -32.36 -16.49 -2.48
N SER A 102 -33.07 -15.49 -3.01
CA SER A 102 -34.32 -15.03 -2.43
C SER A 102 -35.30 -16.20 -2.42
N ARG A 103 -35.39 -16.90 -1.29
CA ARG A 103 -36.52 -17.77 -0.97
C ARG A 103 -37.09 -17.32 0.37
N SER A 104 -37.99 -16.35 0.28
CA SER A 104 -38.94 -16.01 1.33
C SER A 104 -39.60 -17.29 1.88
N PRO A 105 -39.59 -17.54 3.19
CA PRO A 105 -40.41 -18.59 3.77
C PRO A 105 -41.84 -18.05 3.86
N SER A 106 -42.69 -18.40 2.89
CA SER A 106 -44.14 -18.16 3.03
C SER A 106 -44.72 -19.08 4.12
N PRO A 107 -45.39 -18.55 5.16
CA PRO A 107 -46.11 -19.35 6.13
C PRO A 107 -47.53 -19.62 5.60
N SER A 108 -47.70 -20.69 4.83
CA SER A 108 -49.04 -21.15 4.42
C SER A 108 -49.62 -22.11 5.44
N ARG A 109 -50.45 -21.55 6.32
CA ARG A 109 -51.33 -22.23 7.27
C ARG A 109 -52.54 -22.80 6.51
N ALA A 110 -52.71 -24.12 6.48
CA ALA A 110 -53.98 -24.75 6.07
C ALA A 110 -54.18 -26.13 6.75
N THR A 111 -54.91 -26.09 7.86
CA THR A 111 -55.96 -27.03 8.29
C THR A 111 -56.00 -28.42 7.63
N ARG A 112 -55.64 -29.47 8.38
CA ARG A 112 -56.23 -30.80 8.21
C ARG A 112 -56.69 -31.34 9.57
N SER A 113 -57.99 -31.21 9.78
CA SER A 113 -58.76 -31.90 10.81
C SER A 113 -58.66 -33.41 10.61
N PRO A 114 -58.41 -34.22 11.65
CA PRO A 114 -58.83 -35.61 11.63
C PRO A 114 -60.22 -35.72 12.27
N SER A 115 -61.22 -36.12 11.49
CA SER A 115 -62.49 -36.63 12.02
C SER A 115 -62.27 -38.07 12.52
N PRO A 116 -62.67 -38.43 13.75
CA PRO A 116 -62.79 -39.83 14.13
C PRO A 116 -64.16 -40.36 13.67
N SER A 117 -64.15 -41.34 12.78
CA SER A 117 -65.33 -42.16 12.49
C SER A 117 -65.48 -43.23 13.56
N SER A 118 -66.63 -43.24 14.22
CA SER A 118 -67.15 -44.38 15.00
C SER A 118 -67.41 -45.58 14.11
N GLN A 119 -67.14 -46.78 14.64
CA GLN A 119 -67.77 -48.10 14.42
C GLN A 119 -66.80 -49.14 15.05
N LEU A 120 -67.19 -50.09 15.90
CA LEU A 120 -68.48 -50.67 16.26
C LEU A 120 -68.32 -51.35 17.64
#